data_AF-C5LRV0-F1
#
_entry.id   AF-C5LRV0-F1
#
_cell.length_a   1.000
_cell.length_b   1.000
_cell.length_c   1.000
_cell.angle_alpha   90.00
_cell.angle_beta   90.00
_cell.angle_gamma   90.00
#
_symmetry.space_group_name_H-M   'P 1'
#
loop_
_entity.id
_entity.type
_entity.pdbx_description
1 polymer ?
#
loop_
_entity_poly.entity_id
_entity_poly.type
_entity_poly.pdbx_seq_one_letter_code
_entity_poly.pdbx_strand_id
1 'polypeptide(L)'
;MLALSCKRWLSDVCEVKGLTFDYLLDMRGDDLIDRRSDRSKEATDKNGVWRPMLESVNLLKPRTFMNRSGLAAGPALSDLRLRADDRNSVLVVCDDLTIPLGQLRMKPGGSSGGQNGLDSIIKVTRTEEVARLRIGMGKRMIGGSLEKVKPSLALGKLNAEEQALFYEVSKYAAQVIRVWLFRGFDLAVNLANTIKLDRRDERA
;
A
#
# COMPACT_ATOMS: atom_id res chain seq x y z
N MET A 1 -10.36 5.32 -6.10
CA MET A 1 -10.73 4.20 -5.22
C MET A 1 -9.47 3.49 -4.73
N LEU A 2 -9.34 3.32 -3.42
CA LEU A 2 -8.32 2.48 -2.79
C LEU A 2 -8.98 1.16 -2.37
N ALA A 3 -8.56 0.05 -2.94
CA ALA A 3 -9.02 -1.27 -2.54
C ALA A 3 -7.97 -1.96 -1.67
N LEU A 4 -8.28 -2.18 -0.40
CA LEU A 4 -7.41 -2.88 0.54
C LEU A 4 -7.69 -4.38 0.46
N SER A 5 -6.88 -5.13 -0.29
CA SER A 5 -6.95 -6.60 -0.31
C SER A 5 -5.88 -7.12 0.63
N CYS A 6 -6.23 -7.39 1.90
CA CYS A 6 -5.25 -7.84 2.88
C CYS A 6 -5.75 -8.97 3.78
N LYS A 7 -4.79 -9.77 4.26
CA LYS A 7 -4.93 -10.67 5.42
C LYS A 7 -5.14 -9.89 6.74
N ARG A 8 -5.35 -10.63 7.83
CA ARG A 8 -5.72 -10.16 9.19
C ARG A 8 -4.92 -8.96 9.73
N TRP A 9 -3.65 -8.83 9.33
CA TRP A 9 -2.69 -7.84 9.85
C TRP A 9 -3.01 -6.38 9.57
N LEU A 10 -3.33 -6.02 8.32
CA LEU A 10 -3.78 -4.65 8.05
C LEU A 10 -5.15 -4.40 8.69
N SER A 11 -5.98 -5.44 8.90
CA SER A 11 -7.25 -5.23 9.60
C SER A 11 -7.03 -4.83 11.05
N ASP A 12 -6.12 -5.51 11.75
CA ASP A 12 -5.77 -5.20 13.15
C ASP A 12 -5.12 -3.80 13.25
N VAL A 13 -4.27 -3.38 12.31
CA VAL A 13 -3.67 -2.03 12.35
C VAL A 13 -4.61 -0.91 11.89
N CYS A 14 -5.45 -1.17 10.88
CA CYS A 14 -6.50 -0.23 10.50
C CYS A 14 -7.54 -0.04 11.62
N GLU A 15 -7.83 -1.07 12.42
CA GLU A 15 -8.76 -1.00 13.55
C GLU A 15 -8.13 -0.44 14.82
N VAL A 16 -6.88 -0.75 15.13
CA VAL A 16 -6.23 -0.34 16.40
C VAL A 16 -5.75 1.12 16.39
N LYS A 17 -5.47 1.72 15.22
CA LYS A 17 -4.98 3.12 15.13
C LYS A 17 -5.59 3.98 14.02
N GLY A 18 -6.64 3.50 13.36
CA GLY A 18 -7.44 4.31 12.43
C GLY A 18 -6.65 4.79 11.22
N LEU A 19 -6.43 3.91 10.24
CA LEU A 19 -6.31 4.35 8.84
C LEU A 19 -7.71 4.75 8.34
N THR A 20 -8.28 5.77 8.97
CA THR A 20 -9.54 6.39 8.54
C THR A 20 -9.26 7.34 7.39
N PHE A 21 -10.31 7.68 6.64
CA PHE A 21 -10.24 8.72 5.61
C PHE A 21 -9.66 10.02 6.17
N ASP A 22 -10.04 10.37 7.40
CA ASP A 22 -9.49 11.51 8.14
C ASP A 22 -7.98 11.36 8.38
N TYR A 23 -7.46 10.18 8.72
CA TYR A 23 -6.02 9.99 8.89
C TYR A 23 -5.21 10.17 7.59
N LEU A 24 -5.81 9.85 6.44
CA LEU A 24 -5.18 10.09 5.12
C LEU A 24 -5.21 11.57 4.70
N LEU A 25 -6.16 12.36 5.23
CA LEU A 25 -6.34 13.78 4.87
C LEU A 25 -5.83 14.77 5.94
N ASP A 26 -5.79 14.38 7.21
CA ASP A 26 -5.51 15.24 8.36
C ASP A 26 -4.04 15.23 8.80
N MET A 27 -3.21 14.41 8.14
CA MET A 27 -1.75 14.56 8.24
C MET A 27 -1.34 15.85 7.51
N ARG A 28 -1.38 17.00 8.19
CA ARG A 28 -0.83 18.28 7.70
C ARG A 28 0.72 18.28 7.64
N GLY A 29 1.31 17.15 7.25
CA GLY A 29 2.75 17.00 7.13
C GLY A 29 3.26 17.57 5.82
N ASP A 30 4.50 18.05 5.85
CA ASP A 30 5.30 18.42 4.67
C ASP A 30 5.60 17.23 3.73
N ASP A 31 4.86 16.12 3.82
CA ASP A 31 5.13 14.88 3.09
C ASP A 31 4.83 14.98 1.59
N LEU A 32 4.01 15.96 1.20
CA LEU A 32 3.81 16.31 -0.21
C LEU A 32 4.97 17.13 -0.78
N ILE A 33 5.82 17.73 0.06
CA ILE A 33 6.98 18.52 -0.37
C ILE A 33 8.11 17.58 -0.80
N ASP A 34 8.57 17.71 -2.04
CA ASP A 34 9.70 16.91 -2.54
C ASP A 34 11.03 17.38 -1.95
N ARG A 35 11.45 16.77 -0.85
CA ARG A 35 12.70 17.13 -0.16
C ARG A 35 13.94 16.45 -0.72
N ARG A 36 13.87 15.80 -1.88
CA ARG A 36 15.03 15.12 -2.49
C ARG A 36 16.16 16.07 -2.87
N SER A 37 15.84 17.33 -3.15
CA SER A 37 16.81 18.41 -3.39
C SER A 37 16.17 19.76 -3.09
N ASP A 38 16.99 20.80 -2.84
CA ASP A 38 16.49 22.17 -2.67
C ASP A 38 15.67 22.62 -3.89
N ARG A 39 16.11 22.25 -5.10
CA ARG A 39 15.38 22.52 -6.35
C ARG A 39 14.02 21.83 -6.40
N SER A 40 13.93 20.58 -5.94
CA SER A 40 12.66 19.82 -5.92
C SER A 40 11.69 20.38 -4.87
N LYS A 41 12.23 20.83 -3.73
CA LYS A 41 11.47 21.48 -2.67
C LYS A 41 10.89 22.79 -3.19
N GLU A 42 11.75 23.65 -3.75
CA GLU A 42 11.38 24.95 -4.30
C GLU A 42 10.39 24.82 -5.48
N ALA A 43 10.55 23.79 -6.33
CA ALA A 43 9.59 23.49 -7.38
C ALA A 43 8.22 23.03 -6.84
N THR A 44 8.19 22.31 -5.72
CA THR A 44 6.93 21.89 -5.08
C THR A 44 6.25 23.07 -4.39
N ASP A 45 7.04 23.91 -3.71
CA ASP A 45 6.57 25.13 -3.05
C ASP A 45 6.01 26.13 -4.08
N LYS A 46 6.63 26.24 -5.26
CA LYS A 46 6.21 27.16 -6.33
C LYS A 46 5.03 26.66 -7.16
N ASN A 47 5.00 25.38 -7.51
CA ASN A 47 4.00 24.82 -8.43
C ASN A 47 2.81 24.16 -7.72
N GLY A 48 2.89 23.99 -6.39
CA GLY A 48 1.93 23.21 -5.63
C GLY A 48 1.95 21.72 -5.99
N VAL A 49 0.94 20.99 -5.53
CA VAL A 49 0.74 19.58 -5.86
C VAL A 49 -0.21 19.43 -7.05
N TRP A 50 -0.03 18.38 -7.85
CA TRP A 50 -0.77 18.15 -9.11
C TRP A 50 -2.30 18.15 -8.92
N ARG A 51 -2.80 17.61 -7.81
CA ARG A 51 -4.22 17.63 -7.45
C ARG A 51 -4.40 18.31 -6.09
N PRO A 52 -4.44 19.65 -6.02
CA PRO A 52 -4.58 20.35 -4.75
C PRO A 52 -5.95 20.10 -4.09
N MET A 53 -6.95 19.68 -4.88
CA MET A 53 -8.28 19.30 -4.42
C MET A 53 -8.65 17.93 -4.99
N LEU A 54 -9.13 17.04 -4.14
CA LEU A 54 -9.69 15.75 -4.53
C LEU A 54 -11.21 15.86 -4.40
N GLU A 55 -11.96 15.52 -5.45
CA GLU A 55 -13.43 15.55 -5.41
C GLU A 55 -13.98 14.51 -4.42
N SER A 56 -13.43 13.29 -4.47
CA SER A 56 -13.76 12.22 -3.53
C SER A 56 -12.70 11.12 -3.55
N VAL A 57 -12.50 10.45 -2.40
CA VAL A 57 -11.69 9.23 -2.32
C VAL A 57 -12.52 8.12 -1.67
N ASN A 58 -12.73 7.03 -2.41
CA ASN A 58 -13.46 5.86 -1.92
C ASN A 58 -12.49 4.81 -1.39
N LEU A 59 -12.70 4.35 -0.15
CA LEU A 59 -11.93 3.26 0.47
C LEU A 59 -12.79 2.00 0.51
N LEU A 60 -12.28 0.89 -0.03
CA LEU A 60 -12.92 -0.41 0.04
C LEU A 60 -12.07 -1.39 0.85
N LYS A 61 -12.61 -1.86 1.98
CA LYS A 61 -12.12 -3.03 2.72
C LYS A 61 -13.10 -4.19 2.46
N PRO A 62 -12.80 -5.13 1.54
CA PRO A 62 -13.65 -6.28 1.28
C PRO A 62 -13.92 -7.08 2.55
N ARG A 63 -15.19 -7.41 2.80
CA ARG A 63 -15.60 -8.34 3.88
C ARG A 63 -15.68 -9.79 3.42
N THR A 64 -15.23 -10.07 2.19
CA THR A 64 -15.14 -11.41 1.61
C THR A 64 -13.87 -12.12 2.06
N PHE A 65 -13.79 -13.43 1.84
CA PHE A 65 -12.50 -14.13 1.93
C PHE A 65 -11.49 -13.55 0.93
N MET A 66 -10.20 -13.66 1.27
CA MET A 66 -9.11 -13.08 0.48
C MET A 66 -9.17 -13.52 -0.99
N ASN A 67 -9.35 -14.81 -1.26
CA ASN A 67 -9.50 -15.38 -2.62
C ASN A 67 -10.80 -14.98 -3.36
N ARG A 68 -11.66 -14.20 -2.71
CA ARG A 68 -12.91 -13.67 -3.25
C ARG A 68 -12.96 -12.13 -3.23
N SER A 69 -11.82 -11.47 -3.01
CA SER A 69 -11.72 -9.99 -2.99
C SER A 69 -12.28 -9.34 -4.26
N GLY A 70 -12.16 -10.00 -5.42
CA GLY A 70 -12.72 -9.54 -6.69
C GLY A 70 -14.25 -9.41 -6.68
N LEU A 71 -14.96 -10.23 -5.89
CA LEU A 71 -16.42 -10.15 -5.77
C LEU A 71 -16.88 -8.86 -5.09
N ALA A 72 -16.04 -8.23 -4.27
CA ALA A 72 -16.31 -6.92 -3.70
C ALA A 72 -15.77 -5.79 -4.59
N ALA A 73 -14.58 -5.97 -5.16
CA ALA A 73 -13.93 -4.94 -5.96
C ALA A 73 -14.66 -4.68 -7.30
N GLY A 74 -15.13 -5.73 -7.98
CA GLY A 74 -15.80 -5.61 -9.28
C GLY A 74 -17.04 -4.72 -9.25
N PRO A 75 -18.05 -5.01 -8.40
CA PRO A 75 -19.23 -4.17 -8.26
C PRO A 75 -18.88 -2.73 -7.87
N ALA A 76 -17.98 -2.54 -6.91
CA ALA A 76 -17.57 -1.21 -6.48
C ALA A 76 -16.91 -0.39 -7.61
N LEU A 77 -16.08 -1.01 -8.46
CA LEU A 77 -15.54 -0.36 -9.65
C LEU A 77 -16.64 0.03 -10.64
N SER A 78 -17.62 -0.85 -10.85
CA SER A 78 -18.76 -0.59 -11.75
C SER A 78 -19.63 0.57 -11.24
N ASP A 79 -19.98 0.56 -9.96
CA ASP A 79 -20.82 1.59 -9.32
C ASP A 79 -20.15 2.96 -9.36
N LEU A 80 -18.84 3.00 -9.12
CA LEU A 80 -18.02 4.22 -9.20
C LEU A 80 -17.61 4.59 -10.63
N ARG A 81 -17.97 3.79 -11.64
CA ARG A 81 -17.58 3.95 -13.05
C ARG A 81 -16.06 4.08 -13.25
N LEU A 82 -15.30 3.35 -12.45
CA LEU A 82 -13.85 3.33 -12.48
C LEU A 82 -13.35 2.14 -13.29
N ARG A 83 -12.30 2.36 -14.07
CA ARG A 83 -11.60 1.28 -14.76
C ARG A 83 -10.41 0.80 -13.92
N ALA A 84 -10.23 -0.51 -13.84
CA ALA A 84 -9.16 -1.10 -13.05
C ALA A 84 -7.75 -0.82 -13.59
N ASP A 85 -7.64 -0.54 -14.90
CA ASP A 85 -6.40 -0.19 -15.61
C ASP A 85 -6.00 1.30 -15.45
N ASP A 86 -6.89 2.14 -14.90
CA ASP A 86 -6.57 3.52 -14.59
C ASP A 86 -5.80 3.63 -13.27
N ARG A 87 -4.47 3.54 -13.38
CA ARG A 87 -3.53 3.65 -12.26
C ARG A 87 -3.61 4.96 -11.46
N ASN A 88 -4.23 6.01 -12.01
CA ASN A 88 -4.41 7.28 -11.30
C ASN A 88 -5.70 7.31 -10.49
N SER A 89 -6.64 6.41 -10.79
CA SER A 89 -7.96 6.37 -10.15
C SER A 89 -8.15 5.13 -9.29
N VAL A 90 -7.44 4.03 -9.53
CA VAL A 90 -7.55 2.77 -8.79
C VAL A 90 -6.19 2.34 -8.25
N LEU A 91 -6.12 2.02 -6.97
CA LEU A 91 -4.94 1.43 -6.34
C LEU A 91 -5.34 0.29 -5.42
N VAL A 92 -4.72 -0.87 -5.59
CA VAL A 92 -4.87 -2.03 -4.70
C VAL A 92 -3.73 -2.08 -3.71
N VAL A 93 -4.02 -2.10 -2.41
CA VAL A 93 -2.99 -2.32 -1.37
C VAL A 93 -3.07 -3.77 -0.92
N CYS A 94 -1.94 -4.48 -0.93
CA CYS A 94 -1.87 -5.87 -0.51
C CYS A 94 -0.61 -6.20 0.28
N ASP A 95 -0.70 -7.18 1.18
CA ASP A 95 0.48 -7.78 1.79
C ASP A 95 1.26 -8.61 0.77
N ASP A 96 2.56 -8.76 0.98
CA ASP A 96 3.41 -9.57 0.13
C ASP A 96 4.52 -10.31 0.86
N LEU A 97 4.48 -11.64 0.78
CA LEU A 97 5.47 -12.53 1.38
C LEU A 97 6.79 -12.59 0.59
N THR A 98 6.84 -12.03 -0.63
CA THR A 98 8.09 -11.97 -1.40
C THR A 98 8.95 -10.77 -1.01
N ILE A 99 8.35 -9.75 -0.40
CA ILE A 99 9.03 -8.52 0.02
C ILE A 99 9.32 -8.60 1.53
N PRO A 100 10.55 -8.30 1.99
CA PRO A 100 10.87 -8.25 3.42
C PRO A 100 10.00 -7.25 4.19
N LEU A 101 9.68 -7.54 5.45
CA LEU A 101 9.05 -6.56 6.34
C LEU A 101 9.93 -5.31 6.43
N GLY A 102 9.32 -4.12 6.46
CA GLY A 102 10.06 -2.85 6.39
C GLY A 102 10.23 -2.28 4.98
N GLN A 103 9.79 -3.00 3.94
CA GLN A 103 9.86 -2.53 2.55
C GLN A 103 8.48 -2.43 1.91
N LEU A 104 8.33 -1.47 1.01
CA LEU A 104 7.17 -1.32 0.14
C LEU A 104 7.59 -1.51 -1.32
N ARG A 105 6.64 -1.96 -2.16
CA ARG A 105 6.81 -1.92 -3.61
C ARG A 105 5.53 -1.49 -4.30
N MET A 106 5.60 -0.47 -5.14
CA MET A 106 4.48 -0.04 -5.96
C MET A 106 4.70 -0.43 -7.42
N LYS A 107 3.66 -0.97 -8.08
CA LYS A 107 3.70 -1.45 -9.47
C LYS A 107 2.44 -1.05 -10.24
N PRO A 108 2.56 -0.69 -11.53
CA PRO A 108 1.39 -0.36 -12.36
C PRO A 108 0.61 -1.60 -12.80
N GLY A 109 1.29 -2.73 -12.94
CA GLY A 109 0.80 -3.88 -13.70
C GLY A 109 1.50 -5.20 -13.30
N GLY A 110 1.02 -6.30 -13.87
CA GLY A 110 1.65 -7.63 -13.83
C GLY A 110 0.82 -8.70 -13.12
N SER A 111 1.39 -9.90 -13.03
CA SER A 111 0.72 -11.05 -12.42
C SER A 111 0.45 -10.86 -10.92
N SER A 112 -0.39 -11.74 -10.37
CA SER A 112 -0.76 -11.71 -8.95
C SER A 112 0.42 -12.06 -8.01
N GLY A 113 1.49 -12.66 -8.53
CA GLY A 113 2.65 -13.07 -7.72
C GLY A 113 2.29 -14.06 -6.59
N GLY A 114 1.23 -14.86 -6.80
CA GLY A 114 0.71 -15.80 -5.79
C GLY A 114 -0.18 -15.17 -4.72
N GLN A 115 -0.54 -13.89 -4.85
CA GLN A 115 -1.49 -13.24 -3.94
C GLN A 115 -2.93 -13.51 -4.36
N ASN A 116 -3.62 -14.36 -3.60
CA ASN A 116 -5.00 -14.79 -3.90
C ASN A 116 -6.00 -13.63 -4.01
N GLY A 117 -5.81 -12.55 -3.25
CA GLY A 117 -6.71 -11.40 -3.31
C GLY A 117 -6.53 -10.57 -4.58
N LEU A 118 -5.28 -10.33 -4.95
CA LEU A 118 -4.95 -9.66 -6.21
C LEU A 118 -5.34 -10.52 -7.42
N ASP A 119 -5.11 -11.84 -7.36
CA ASP A 119 -5.56 -12.81 -8.36
C ASP A 119 -7.08 -12.78 -8.55
N SER A 120 -7.83 -12.73 -7.45
CA SER A 120 -9.28 -12.60 -7.47
C SER A 120 -9.74 -11.31 -8.15
N ILE A 121 -9.08 -10.18 -7.87
CA ILE A 121 -9.38 -8.89 -8.50
C ILE A 121 -9.08 -8.95 -10.00
N ILE A 122 -7.88 -9.41 -10.40
CA ILE A 122 -7.46 -9.55 -11.80
C ILE A 122 -8.45 -10.42 -12.59
N LYS A 123 -8.93 -11.53 -12.00
CA LYS A 123 -9.93 -12.41 -12.64
C LYS A 123 -11.26 -11.71 -12.91
N VAL A 124 -11.73 -10.87 -11.98
CA VAL A 124 -13.00 -10.15 -12.13
C VAL A 124 -12.86 -8.96 -13.08
N THR A 125 -11.76 -8.21 -12.98
CA THR A 125 -11.49 -7.04 -13.83
C THR A 125 -10.99 -7.41 -15.23
N ARG A 126 -10.57 -8.66 -15.42
CA ARG A 126 -10.01 -9.21 -16.67
C ARG A 126 -8.80 -8.44 -17.20
N THR A 127 -8.01 -7.85 -16.29
CA THR A 127 -6.77 -7.14 -16.64
C THR A 127 -5.73 -7.33 -15.56
N GLU A 128 -4.47 -7.49 -15.99
CA GLU A 128 -3.30 -7.47 -15.10
C GLU A 128 -2.78 -6.04 -14.84
N GLU A 129 -3.33 -5.02 -15.50
CA GLU A 129 -2.91 -3.62 -15.39
C GLU A 129 -3.46 -2.91 -14.15
N VAL A 130 -3.65 -3.66 -13.06
CA VAL A 130 -4.19 -3.13 -11.80
C VAL A 130 -3.06 -2.50 -10.98
N ALA A 131 -3.04 -1.18 -10.84
CA ALA A 131 -2.04 -0.52 -10.01
C ALA A 131 -2.10 -1.04 -8.55
N ARG A 132 -0.92 -1.30 -7.96
CA ARG A 132 -0.85 -1.91 -6.63
C ARG A 132 0.32 -1.42 -5.77
N LEU A 133 0.07 -1.30 -4.47
CA LEU A 133 1.06 -1.08 -3.42
C LEU A 133 1.19 -2.35 -2.59
N ARG A 134 2.36 -2.98 -2.63
CA ARG A 134 2.69 -4.20 -1.91
C ARG A 134 3.44 -3.85 -0.62
N ILE A 135 2.93 -4.33 0.50
CA ILE A 135 3.52 -4.17 1.82
C ILE A 135 4.27 -5.45 2.17
N GLY A 136 5.57 -5.36 2.42
CA GLY A 136 6.39 -6.53 2.71
C GLY A 136 6.03 -7.22 4.02
N MET A 137 5.89 -8.55 3.94
CA MET A 137 5.56 -9.45 5.05
C MET A 137 6.40 -10.75 5.01
N GLY A 138 7.46 -10.77 4.19
CA GLY A 138 8.13 -11.99 3.74
C GLY A 138 9.19 -12.57 4.67
N LYS A 139 10.21 -11.79 5.02
CA LYS A 139 11.25 -12.21 5.97
C LYS A 139 10.91 -11.65 7.35
N ARG A 140 10.86 -12.52 8.35
CA ARG A 140 10.46 -12.22 9.73
C ARG A 140 11.49 -12.80 10.70
N MET A 141 11.59 -12.20 11.89
CA MET A 141 12.44 -12.72 12.95
C MET A 141 11.66 -13.81 13.69
N ILE A 142 11.97 -15.07 13.43
CA ILE A 142 11.38 -16.23 14.10
C ILE A 142 12.46 -16.83 14.99
N GLY A 143 12.26 -16.81 16.31
CA GLY A 143 13.22 -17.38 17.26
C GLY A 143 14.63 -16.76 17.21
N GLY A 144 14.74 -15.48 16.87
CA GLY A 144 16.04 -14.79 16.75
C GLY A 144 16.74 -14.96 15.40
N SER A 145 16.15 -15.70 14.45
CA SER A 145 16.69 -15.88 13.10
C SER A 145 15.78 -15.28 12.04
N LEU A 146 16.38 -14.82 10.95
CA LEU A 146 15.70 -14.14 9.84
C LEU A 146 15.16 -15.20 8.86
N GLU A 147 13.91 -15.63 9.06
CA GLU A 147 13.29 -16.74 8.33
C GLU A 147 12.27 -16.29 7.28
N LYS A 148 12.14 -17.08 6.20
CA LYS A 148 11.08 -16.90 5.21
C LYS A 148 9.74 -17.34 5.80
N VAL A 149 8.76 -16.44 5.74
CA VAL A 149 7.40 -16.70 6.20
C VAL A 149 6.72 -17.70 5.26
N LYS A 150 6.37 -18.87 5.80
CA LYS A 150 5.54 -19.83 5.09
C LYS A 150 4.13 -19.25 4.87
N PRO A 151 3.43 -19.56 3.77
CA PRO A 151 2.07 -19.09 3.52
C PRO A 151 1.08 -19.42 4.66
N SER A 152 1.27 -20.55 5.36
CA SER A 152 0.49 -20.93 6.54
C SER A 152 0.69 -20.00 7.74
N LEU A 153 1.87 -19.39 7.87
CA LEU A 153 2.22 -18.43 8.92
C LEU A 153 1.76 -17.00 8.59
N ALA A 154 1.29 -16.76 7.36
CA ALA A 154 0.69 -15.48 6.96
C ALA A 154 -0.62 -15.16 7.69
N LEU A 155 -1.13 -16.07 8.53
CA LEU A 155 -2.26 -15.87 9.45
C LEU A 155 -1.83 -15.78 10.93
N GLY A 156 -0.51 -15.82 11.22
CA GLY A 156 0.03 -15.84 12.59
C GLY A 156 -0.21 -14.54 13.37
N LYS A 157 0.51 -14.33 14.48
CA LYS A 157 0.59 -13.02 15.20
C LYS A 157 1.98 -12.39 15.06
N LEU A 158 2.04 -11.06 14.99
CA LEU A 158 3.26 -10.26 14.87
C LEU A 158 3.75 -10.13 16.30
N ASN A 159 5.05 -10.35 16.51
CA ASN A 159 5.63 -10.05 17.82
C ASN A 159 5.68 -8.52 18.04
N ALA A 160 6.02 -8.08 19.25
CA ALA A 160 6.01 -6.65 19.58
C ALA A 160 6.92 -5.81 18.67
N GLU A 161 8.09 -6.33 18.30
CA GLU A 161 9.04 -5.63 17.42
C GLU A 161 8.50 -5.51 15.99
N GLU A 162 7.94 -6.59 15.46
CA GLU A 162 7.34 -6.61 14.13
C GLU A 162 6.10 -5.72 14.06
N GLN A 163 5.30 -5.66 15.13
CA GLN A 163 4.19 -4.72 15.23
C GLN A 163 4.67 -3.27 15.18
N ALA A 164 5.74 -2.94 15.91
CA ALA A 164 6.33 -1.60 15.89
C ALA A 164 6.87 -1.24 14.50
N LEU A 165 7.62 -2.15 13.86
CA LEU A 165 8.12 -1.94 12.50
C LEU A 165 6.97 -1.81 11.50
N PHE A 166 5.95 -2.66 11.59
CA PHE A 166 4.79 -2.61 10.73
C PHE A 166 3.99 -1.32 10.91
N TYR A 167 3.92 -0.78 12.12
CA TYR A 167 3.31 0.53 12.38
C TYR A 167 4.04 1.66 11.63
N GLU A 168 5.38 1.67 11.65
CA GLU A 168 6.17 2.64 10.89
C GLU A 168 6.02 2.44 9.36
N VAL A 169 6.00 1.20 8.89
CA VAL A 169 5.71 0.88 7.48
C VAL A 169 4.32 1.38 7.08
N SER A 170 3.33 1.27 7.96
CA SER A 170 1.96 1.72 7.69
C SER A 170 1.88 3.24 7.57
N LYS A 171 2.61 3.99 8.41
CA LYS A 171 2.73 5.45 8.27
C LYS A 171 3.35 5.83 6.93
N TYR A 172 4.42 5.14 6.54
CA TYR A 172 5.06 5.41 5.26
C TYR A 172 4.20 5.02 4.06
N ALA A 173 3.47 3.90 4.15
CA ALA A 173 2.48 3.52 3.13
C ALA A 173 1.39 4.58 2.97
N ALA A 174 0.94 5.19 4.07
CA ALA A 174 0.00 6.31 4.02
C ALA A 174 0.60 7.52 3.28
N GLN A 175 1.87 7.87 3.53
CA GLN A 175 2.57 8.93 2.79
C GLN A 175 2.65 8.61 1.29
N VAL A 176 2.99 7.37 0.92
CA VAL A 176 3.00 6.92 -0.48
C VAL A 176 1.63 7.06 -1.14
N ILE A 177 0.57 6.65 -0.44
CA ILE A 177 -0.82 6.78 -0.94
C ILE A 177 -1.19 8.26 -1.12
N ARG A 178 -0.76 9.15 -0.21
CA ARG A 178 -0.96 10.59 -0.37
C ARG A 178 -0.20 11.14 -1.57
N VAL A 179 1.07 10.78 -1.75
CA VAL A 179 1.81 11.19 -2.96
C VAL A 179 1.13 10.67 -4.22
N TRP A 180 0.58 9.45 -4.21
CA TRP A 180 -0.20 8.94 -5.34
C TRP A 180 -1.45 9.80 -5.61
N LEU A 181 -2.23 10.11 -4.58
CA LEU A 181 -3.44 10.91 -4.70
C LEU A 181 -3.16 12.34 -5.17
N PHE A 182 -2.15 13.00 -4.60
CA PHE A 182 -1.92 14.44 -4.78
C PHE A 182 -0.89 14.77 -5.86
N ARG A 183 0.05 13.86 -6.16
CA ARG A 183 1.20 14.09 -7.04
C ARG A 183 1.32 13.07 -8.17
N GLY A 184 0.46 12.05 -8.20
CA GLY A 184 0.36 11.08 -9.28
C GLY A 184 1.21 9.82 -9.06
N PHE A 185 0.94 8.83 -9.91
CA PHE A 185 1.46 7.47 -9.78
C PHE A 185 2.98 7.37 -9.85
N ASP A 186 3.62 8.05 -10.79
CA ASP A 186 5.05 7.87 -11.06
C ASP A 186 5.94 8.38 -9.91
N LEU A 187 5.53 9.47 -9.25
CA LEU A 187 6.21 9.96 -8.05
C LEU A 187 6.02 9.01 -6.86
N ALA A 188 4.81 8.47 -6.69
CA ALA A 188 4.52 7.51 -5.64
C ALA A 188 5.33 6.21 -5.81
N VAL A 189 5.54 5.76 -7.05
CA VAL A 189 6.40 4.59 -7.36
C VAL A 189 7.84 4.83 -6.89
N ASN A 190 8.41 5.99 -7.19
CA ASN A 190 9.75 6.34 -6.76
C ASN A 190 9.87 6.36 -5.23
N LEU A 191 8.88 6.94 -4.55
CA LEU A 191 8.87 6.99 -3.08
C LEU A 191 8.70 5.60 -2.46
N ALA A 192 7.78 4.79 -2.96
CA ALA A 192 7.53 3.45 -2.45
C ALA A 192 8.75 2.53 -2.58
N ASN A 193 9.46 2.62 -3.71
CA ASN A 193 10.51 1.68 -4.07
C ASN A 193 11.90 2.05 -3.52
N THR A 194 12.07 3.20 -2.89
CA THR A 194 13.37 3.66 -2.36
C THR A 194 13.58 3.29 -0.89
N ILE A 195 12.51 3.01 -0.14
CA ILE A 195 12.63 2.84 1.31
C ILE A 195 13.09 1.45 1.74
N LYS A 196 13.90 1.43 2.80
CA LYS A 196 14.18 0.26 3.64
C LYS A 196 14.08 0.71 5.10
N LEU A 197 12.97 0.41 5.77
CA LEU A 197 12.77 0.76 7.19
C LEU A 197 13.40 -0.27 8.15
N ASP A 198 13.82 -1.43 7.64
CA ASP A 198 14.59 -2.37 8.45
C ASP A 198 16.03 -1.87 8.63
N ARG A 199 16.26 -1.13 9.71
CA ARG A 199 17.59 -0.59 10.09
C ARG A 199 18.58 -1.66 10.57
N ARG A 200 18.23 -2.95 10.50
CA ARG A 200 19.08 -4.04 11.01
C ARG A 200 20.04 -4.62 9.97
N ASP A 201 19.81 -4.38 8.68
CA ASP A 201 20.75 -4.74 7.61
C ASP A 201 22.00 -3.82 7.58
N GLU A 202 22.00 -2.69 8.30
CA GLU A 202 23.15 -1.75 8.40
C GLU A 202 24.13 -2.10 9.53
N ARG A 203 23.86 -3.17 10.30
CA ARG A 203 24.73 -3.65 11.40
C ARG A 203 25.54 -4.90 11.03
N ALA A 204 25.71 -5.18 9.74
CA ALA A 204 26.55 -6.27 9.23
C ALA A 204 27.86 -5.73 8.64
#